data_AF-A0A968MIF4-F1
#
_entry.id   AF-A0A968MIF4-F1
#
_cell.length_a   1.000
_cell.length_b   1.000
_cell.length_c   1.000
_cell.angle_alpha   90.00
_cell.angle_beta   90.00
_cell.angle_gamma   90.00
#
_symmetry.space_group_name_H-M   'P 1'
#
loop_
_entity.id
_entity.type
_entity.pdbx_description
1 polymer ?
#
loop_
_entity_poly.entity_id
_entity_poly.type
_entity_poly.pdbx_seq_one_letter_code
_entity_poly.pdbx_strand_id
1 'polypeptide(L)'
;SFLNDLARNITELAFDYLDAPPVVVGSRNWITPAYELEEAFFPQPDWIIDAIHQSIMPLEGHYPKNNFTPLQKIKRAKTGI
;
A
#
# COMPACT_ATOMS: atom_id res chain seq x y z
N SER A 1 5.73 -12.91 3.63
CA SER A 1 6.40 -11.59 3.56
C SER A 1 6.22 -10.97 4.92
N PHE A 2 7.30 -10.55 5.58
CA PHE A 2 7.30 -10.17 6.99
C PHE A 2 6.21 -9.14 7.34
N LEU A 3 6.04 -8.09 6.52
CA LEU A 3 5.01 -7.06 6.77
C LEU A 3 3.57 -7.60 6.60
N ASN A 4 3.36 -8.59 5.71
CA ASN A 4 2.04 -9.23 5.60
C ASN A 4 1.76 -10.14 6.80
N ASP A 5 2.78 -10.81 7.34
CA ASP A 5 2.64 -11.62 8.55
C ASP A 5 2.33 -10.73 9.77
N LEU A 6 3.00 -9.57 9.85
CA LEU A 6 2.70 -8.54 10.86
C LEU A 6 1.27 -7.98 10.72
N ALA A 7 0.87 -7.59 9.51
CA ALA A 7 -0.49 -7.08 9.25
C ALA A 7 -1.57 -8.11 9.61
N ARG A 8 -1.32 -9.38 9.32
CA ARG A 8 -2.20 -10.49 9.70
C ARG A 8 -2.30 -10.64 11.21
N ASN A 9 -1.18 -10.67 11.92
CA ASN A 9 -1.17 -10.78 13.38
C ASN A 9 -1.89 -9.60 14.06
N ILE A 10 -1.67 -8.37 13.57
CA ILE A 10 -2.37 -7.18 14.08
C ILE A 10 -3.89 -7.32 13.85
N THR A 11 -4.29 -7.78 12.68
CA THR A 11 -5.72 -8.01 12.37
C THR A 11 -6.31 -9.08 13.28
N GLU A 12 -5.63 -10.20 13.50
CA GLU A 12 -6.13 -11.31 14.32
C GLU A 12 -6.19 -10.97 15.82
N LEU A 13 -5.22 -10.20 16.33
CA LEU A 13 -5.08 -9.92 17.77
C LEU A 13 -5.76 -8.63 18.22
N ALA A 14 -6.00 -7.69 17.31
CA ALA A 14 -6.46 -6.34 17.65
C ALA A 14 -7.66 -5.87 16.82
N PHE A 15 -8.40 -6.76 16.14
CA PHE A 15 -9.49 -6.40 15.23
C PHE A 15 -10.44 -5.34 15.80
N ASP A 16 -10.93 -5.54 17.02
CA ASP A 16 -11.91 -4.66 17.67
C ASP A 16 -11.36 -3.26 17.99
N TYR A 17 -10.04 -3.06 17.90
CA TYR A 17 -9.36 -1.78 18.14
C TYR A 17 -8.97 -1.06 16.84
N LEU A 18 -9.23 -1.64 15.67
CA LEU A 18 -8.81 -1.08 14.39
C LEU A 18 -9.95 -0.29 13.74
N ASP A 19 -9.72 1.00 13.50
CA ASP A 19 -10.63 1.84 12.70
C ASP A 19 -10.62 1.44 11.21
N ALA A 20 -9.54 0.81 10.75
CA ALA A 20 -9.34 0.37 9.37
C ALA A 20 -8.41 -0.85 9.31
N PRO A 21 -8.50 -1.70 8.25
CA PRO A 21 -7.59 -2.83 8.09
C PRO A 21 -6.14 -2.36 7.90
N PRO A 22 -5.13 -3.07 8.42
CA PRO A 22 -3.73 -2.70 8.23
C PRO A 22 -3.35 -2.72 6.74
N VAL A 23 -2.63 -1.68 6.31
CA VAL A 23 -2.22 -1.49 4.91
C VAL A 23 -0.72 -1.68 4.78
N VAL A 24 -0.30 -2.58 3.88
CA VAL A 24 1.11 -2.82 3.59
C VAL A 24 1.49 -2.08 2.31
N VAL A 25 2.46 -1.16 2.43
CA VAL A 25 3.08 -0.48 1.30
C VAL A 25 4.45 -1.09 1.07
N GLY A 26 4.71 -1.53 -0.17
CA GLY A 26 5.98 -2.14 -0.55
C GLY A 26 6.23 -2.02 -2.05
N SER A 27 7.46 -2.35 -2.46
CA SER A 27 7.83 -2.42 -3.88
C SER A 27 6.97 -3.43 -4.63
N ARG A 28 6.87 -3.25 -5.94
CA ARG A 28 6.14 -4.16 -6.82
C ARG A 28 6.84 -5.52 -6.89
N ASN A 29 6.08 -6.57 -7.21
CA ASN A 29 6.62 -7.93 -7.35
C ASN A 29 7.34 -8.10 -8.69
N TRP A 30 8.40 -7.32 -8.90
CA TRP A 30 9.25 -7.33 -10.08
C TRP A 30 10.72 -7.34 -9.67
N ILE A 31 11.62 -7.66 -10.60
CA ILE A 31 13.06 -7.58 -10.37
C ILE A 31 13.41 -6.10 -10.18
N THR A 32 14.21 -5.79 -9.17
CA THR A 32 14.69 -4.42 -8.94
C THR A 32 15.30 -3.87 -10.22
N PRO A 33 14.80 -2.74 -10.73
CA PRO A 33 15.29 -2.17 -12.00
C PRO A 33 16.64 -1.48 -11.82
N ALA A 34 17.17 -0.91 -12.90
CA ALA A 34 18.34 -0.05 -12.85
C ALA A 34 18.09 1.21 -11.99
N TYR A 35 19.18 1.85 -11.54
CA TYR A 35 19.13 2.92 -10.54
C TYR A 35 18.21 4.10 -10.96
N GLU A 36 18.08 4.34 -12.26
CA GLU A 36 17.25 5.40 -12.83
C GLU A 36 15.75 5.23 -12.54
N LEU A 37 15.32 4.01 -12.19
CA LEU A 37 13.91 3.66 -11.95
C LEU A 37 13.63 3.35 -10.47
N GLU A 38 14.58 3.57 -9.58
CA GLU A 38 14.43 3.29 -8.14
C GLU A 38 13.30 4.10 -7.51
N GLU A 39 13.17 5.38 -7.86
CA GLU A 39 12.11 6.24 -7.32
C GLU A 39 10.70 5.73 -7.67
N ALA A 40 10.54 5.15 -8.85
CA ALA A 40 9.28 4.58 -9.31
C ALA A 40 9.01 3.17 -8.75
N PHE A 41 10.06 2.47 -8.32
CA PHE A 41 9.97 1.08 -7.86
C PHE A 41 9.86 0.95 -6.34
N PHE A 42 10.66 1.71 -5.60
CA PHE A 42 10.68 1.68 -4.15
C PHE A 42 9.61 2.58 -3.53
N PRO A 43 9.10 2.22 -2.34
CA PRO A 43 8.14 3.06 -1.62
C PRO A 43 8.66 4.47 -1.41
N GLN A 44 7.90 5.45 -1.89
CA GLN A 44 8.14 6.87 -1.66
C GLN A 44 7.27 7.39 -0.50
N PRO A 45 7.63 8.52 0.15
CA PRO A 45 6.80 9.13 1.18
C PRO A 45 5.36 9.37 0.72
N ASP A 46 5.18 9.85 -0.52
CA ASP A 46 3.86 10.06 -1.13
C ASP A 46 3.02 8.78 -1.19
N TRP A 47 3.66 7.60 -1.34
CA TRP A 47 2.92 6.33 -1.36
C TRP A 47 2.26 6.02 -0.03
N ILE A 48 2.93 6.37 1.08
CA ILE A 48 2.42 6.17 2.43
C ILE A 48 1.22 7.11 2.66
N ILE A 49 1.34 8.38 2.27
CA ILE A 49 0.26 9.37 2.41
C ILE A 49 -0.95 8.99 1.54
N ASP A 50 -0.72 8.58 0.30
CA ASP A 50 -1.79 8.15 -0.60
C ASP A 50 -2.48 6.87 -0.10
N ALA A 51 -1.72 5.94 0.50
CA ALA A 51 -2.27 4.73 1.11
C ALA A 51 -3.15 5.07 2.32
N ILE A 52 -2.72 5.99 3.20
CA ILE A 52 -3.55 6.49 4.30
C ILE A 52 -4.83 7.12 3.75
N HIS A 53 -4.70 8.05 2.81
CA HIS A 53 -5.83 8.79 2.23
C HIS A 53 -6.89 7.87 1.62
N GLN A 54 -6.46 6.85 0.87
CA GLN A 54 -7.37 5.99 0.10
C GLN A 54 -7.83 4.73 0.83
N SER A 55 -7.10 4.26 1.85
CA SER A 55 -7.35 2.96 2.50
C SER A 55 -7.68 3.05 3.99
N ILE A 56 -7.39 4.18 4.65
CA ILE A 56 -7.63 4.38 6.09
C ILE A 56 -8.66 5.49 6.29
N MET A 57 -8.30 6.72 5.92
CA MET A 57 -9.17 7.88 6.09
C MET A 57 -8.83 8.98 5.08
N PRO A 58 -9.82 9.70 4.53
CA PRO A 58 -9.55 10.81 3.64
C PRO A 58 -8.85 11.96 4.40
N LEU A 59 -7.77 12.46 3.81
CA LEU A 59 -7.04 13.63 4.27
C LEU A 59 -7.57 14.89 3.58
N GLU A 60 -7.92 15.91 4.35
CA GLU A 60 -8.45 17.17 3.82
C GLU A 60 -7.42 17.87 2.92
N GLY A 61 -7.85 18.31 1.74
CA GLY A 61 -7.00 19.00 0.77
C GLY A 61 -5.94 18.13 0.07
N HIS A 62 -5.88 16.82 0.38
CA HIS A 62 -4.93 15.91 -0.25
C HIS A 62 -5.48 15.34 -1.55
N TYR A 63 -4.71 15.46 -2.62
CA TYR A 63 -5.00 14.82 -3.90
C TYR A 63 -3.99 13.70 -4.15
N PRO A 64 -4.47 12.45 -4.30
CA PRO A 64 -3.56 11.32 -4.37
C PRO A 64 -2.79 11.29 -5.69
N LYS A 65 -1.46 11.11 -5.60
CA LYS A 65 -0.58 10.97 -6.76
C LYS A 65 -0.54 9.52 -7.27
N ASN A 66 -0.75 8.57 -6.36
CA ASN A 66 -0.70 7.14 -6.60
C ASN A 66 -2.07 6.50 -6.37
N ASN A 67 -2.34 5.42 -7.11
CA ASN A 67 -3.58 4.68 -7.01
C ASN A 67 -3.41 3.42 -6.14
N PHE A 68 -3.94 3.51 -4.92
CA PHE A 68 -4.10 2.48 -3.89
C PHE A 68 -5.56 2.04 -3.70
N THR A 69 -6.48 2.43 -4.60
CA THR A 69 -7.88 2.00 -4.53
C THR A 69 -8.03 0.48 -4.65
N PRO A 70 -9.09 -0.13 -4.07
CA PRO A 70 -9.34 -1.57 -4.18
C PRO A 70 -9.41 -2.07 -5.64
N LEU A 71 -10.01 -1.27 -6.53
CA LEU A 71 -10.10 -1.59 -7.96
C LEU A 71 -8.72 -1.73 -8.60
N GLN A 72 -7.79 -0.83 -8.28
CA GLN A 72 -6.43 -0.90 -8.80
C GLN A 72 -5.68 -2.11 -8.25
N LYS A 73 -5.90 -2.47 -6.98
CA LYS A 73 -5.34 -3.69 -6.38
C LYS A 73 -5.81 -4.94 -7.10
N ILE A 74 -7.12 -5.05 -7.38
CA ILE A 74 -7.70 -6.18 -8.14
C ILE A 74 -7.12 -6.22 -9.56
N LYS A 75 -7.01 -5.05 -10.23
CA LYS A 75 -6.45 -4.96 -11.58
C LYS A 75 -5.01 -5.48 -11.64
N ARG A 76 -4.17 -5.03 -10.69
CA ARG A 76 -2.77 -5.46 -10.57
C ARG A 76 -2.64 -6.97 -10.35
N ALA A 77 -3.43 -7.50 -9.41
CA ALA A 77 -3.46 -8.94 -9.14
C ALA A 77 -3.85 -9.76 -10.39
N LYS A 78 -4.80 -9.29 -11.19
CA LYS A 78 -5.19 -9.95 -12.46
C LYS A 78 -4.08 -9.92 -13.51
N THR A 79 -3.25 -8.88 -13.52
CA THR A 79 -2.13 -8.74 -14.47
C THR A 79 -0.82 -9.36 -13.97
N GLY A 80 -0.81 -9.95 -12.77
CA GLY A 80 0.40 -10.51 -12.17
C GLY A 80 1.42 -9.45 -11.71
N ILE A 81 0.96 -8.24 -11.38
CA ILE A 81 1.77 -7.10 -10.92
C ILE A 81 1.57 -6.88 -9.42
#